data_AF-A0A0F0HX95-F1
#
_entry.id   AF-A0A0F0HX95-F1
#
_cell.length_a   1.000
_cell.length_b   1.000
_cell.length_c   1.000
_cell.angle_alpha   90.00
_cell.angle_beta   90.00
_cell.angle_gamma   90.00
#
_symmetry.space_group_name_H-M   'P 1'
#
loop_
_entity.id
_entity.type
_entity.pdbx_description
1 polymer ?
#
loop_
_entity_poly.entity_id
_entity_poly.type
_entity_poly.pdbx_seq_one_letter_code
_entity_poly.pdbx_strand_id
1 'polypeptide(L)'
;MRPDAEDRRSATEDRLRAALAARAALVTHRELRPEAPPQGRSWGVRRVRRVAFAALGVAAAVVAVCLLVLLPGSPADPAPTPPAHAPGISEPPPSAPTSPVSPSSADPRVTRP
;
A
#
# COMPACT_ATOMS: atom_id res chain seq x y z
N MET A 1 34.75 43.65 -4.38
CA MET A 1 34.41 42.99 -3.10
C MET A 1 35.34 43.52 -2.03
N ARG A 2 34.87 43.73 -0.79
CA ARG A 2 35.70 44.24 0.32
C ARG A 2 36.24 43.04 1.12
N PRO A 3 37.55 42.74 1.08
CA PRO A 3 38.12 41.57 1.75
C PRO A 3 37.85 41.56 3.26
N ASP A 4 37.88 42.72 3.92
CA ASP A 4 37.61 42.83 5.37
C ASP A 4 36.19 42.42 5.81
N ALA A 5 35.24 42.38 4.87
CA ALA A 5 33.87 41.93 5.16
C ALA A 5 33.75 40.41 5.11
N GLU A 6 34.56 39.76 4.28
CA GLU A 6 34.62 38.30 4.17
C GLU A 6 35.34 37.71 5.38
N ASP A 7 36.45 38.32 5.81
CA ASP A 7 37.19 37.87 7.01
C ASP A 7 36.33 37.94 8.28
N ARG A 8 35.54 39.00 8.43
CA ARG A 8 34.59 39.13 9.56
C ARG A 8 33.49 38.07 9.50
N ARG A 9 32.98 37.74 8.30
CA ARG A 9 31.98 36.69 8.13
C ARG A 9 32.56 35.32 8.50
N SER A 10 33.74 34.98 7.98
CA SER A 10 34.45 33.73 8.31
C SER A 10 34.67 33.60 9.82
N ALA A 11 35.14 34.67 10.48
CA ALA A 11 35.33 34.67 11.93
C ALA A 11 34.03 34.49 12.71
N THR A 12 32.90 35.03 12.22
CA THR A 12 31.59 34.79 12.84
C THR A 12 31.10 33.36 12.62
N GLU A 13 31.30 32.81 11.44
CA GLU A 13 30.92 31.43 11.11
C GLU A 13 31.70 30.41 11.96
N ASP A 14 32.99 30.65 12.18
CA ASP A 14 33.81 29.78 13.02
C ASP A 14 33.35 29.81 14.48
N ARG A 15 32.96 30.98 15.00
CA ARG A 15 32.37 31.10 16.34
C ARG A 15 31.03 30.37 16.44
N LEU A 16 30.19 30.47 15.41
CA LEU A 16 28.91 29.76 15.36
C LEU A 16 29.14 28.25 15.29
N ARG A 17 30.08 27.80 14.46
CA ARG A 17 30.43 26.38 14.34
C ARG A 17 30.94 25.83 15.67
N ALA A 18 31.80 26.57 16.37
CA ALA A 18 32.29 26.21 17.70
C ALA A 18 31.16 26.15 18.74
N ALA A 19 30.26 27.14 18.76
CA ALA A 19 29.13 27.17 19.68
C ALA A 19 28.16 26.01 19.45
N LEU A 20 27.83 25.70 18.18
CA LEU A 20 26.97 24.58 17.83
C LEU A 20 27.62 23.23 18.13
N ALA A 21 28.92 23.09 17.91
CA ALA A 21 29.67 21.89 18.29
C ALA A 21 29.65 21.67 19.81
N ALA A 22 29.86 22.73 20.58
CA ALA A 22 29.76 22.68 22.05
C ALA A 22 28.35 22.30 22.51
N ARG A 23 27.30 22.81 21.84
CA ARG A 23 25.91 22.44 22.15
C ARG A 23 25.59 20.99 21.78
N ALA A 24 26.08 20.52 20.64
CA ALA A 24 25.91 19.14 20.20
C ALA A 24 26.59 18.14 21.16
N ALA A 25 27.73 18.52 21.75
CA ALA A 25 28.42 17.71 22.75
C ALA A 25 27.61 17.50 24.04
N LEU A 26 26.63 18.37 24.32
CA LEU A 26 25.73 18.21 25.46
C LEU A 26 24.55 17.25 25.17
N VAL A 27 24.26 16.98 23.90
CA VAL A 27 23.17 16.07 23.51
C VAL A 27 23.60 14.65 23.80
N THR A 28 22.91 14.00 24.75
CA THR A 28 23.22 12.63 25.13
C THR A 28 22.46 11.62 24.26
N HIS A 29 22.98 10.40 24.15
CA HIS A 29 22.30 9.32 23.41
C HIS A 29 20.85 9.08 23.90
N ARG A 30 20.58 9.36 25.18
CA ARG A 30 19.25 9.23 25.77
C ARG A 30 18.24 10.23 25.18
N GLU A 31 18.67 11.43 24.85
CA GLU A 31 17.83 12.48 24.24
C GLU A 31 17.56 12.22 22.76
N LEU A 32 18.48 11.53 22.09
CA LEU A 32 18.34 11.09 20.71
C LEU A 32 17.54 9.79 20.58
N ARG A 33 17.23 9.13 21.70
CA ARG A 33 16.50 7.88 21.65
C ARG A 33 15.11 8.15 21.07
N PRO A 34 14.67 7.36 20.07
CA PRO A 34 13.29 7.39 19.63
C PRO A 34 12.38 7.12 20.81
N GLU A 35 11.50 8.07 21.10
CA GLU A 35 10.59 7.89 22.21
C GLU A 35 9.58 6.81 21.90
N ALA A 36 9.27 5.99 22.91
CA ALA A 36 8.43 4.82 22.70
C ALA A 36 7.07 5.28 22.12
N PRO A 37 6.58 4.65 21.05
CA PRO A 37 5.27 4.99 20.50
C PRO A 37 4.24 4.84 21.61
N PRO A 38 3.21 5.71 21.68
CA PRO A 38 2.25 5.73 22.78
C PRO A 38 1.67 4.33 22.98
N GLN A 39 2.08 3.69 24.06
CA GLN A 39 1.59 2.37 24.47
C GLN A 39 0.26 2.58 25.18
N GLY A 40 -0.79 2.91 24.42
CA GLY A 40 -2.07 3.25 25.04
C GLY A 40 -3.22 3.12 24.07
N ARG A 41 -4.12 2.17 24.36
CA ARG A 41 -5.47 2.01 23.78
C ARG A 41 -5.61 1.62 22.30
N SER A 42 -4.72 2.02 21.39
CA SER A 42 -4.95 1.81 19.93
C SER A 42 -5.00 0.33 19.52
N TRP A 43 -4.23 -0.54 20.16
CA TRP A 43 -4.23 -1.98 19.91
C TRP A 43 -5.49 -2.69 20.42
N GLY A 44 -6.06 -2.23 21.53
CA GLY A 44 -7.31 -2.77 22.08
C GLY A 44 -8.51 -2.47 21.17
N VAL A 45 -8.61 -1.22 20.71
CA VAL A 45 -9.69 -0.77 19.81
C VAL A 45 -9.66 -1.53 18.48
N ARG A 46 -8.47 -1.83 17.93
CA ARG A 46 -8.35 -2.63 16.71
C ARG A 46 -8.86 -4.07 16.88
N ARG A 47 -8.65 -4.71 18.03
CA ARG A 47 -9.18 -6.06 18.30
C ARG A 47 -10.70 -6.05 18.47
N VAL A 48 -11.23 -5.12 19.26
CA VAL A 48 -12.69 -4.99 19.46
C VAL A 48 -13.39 -4.75 18.14
N ARG A 49 -12.84 -3.87 17.29
CA ARG A 49 -13.40 -3.57 15.98
C ARG A 49 -13.39 -4.80 15.06
N ARG A 50 -12.34 -5.63 15.09
CA ARG A 50 -12.29 -6.89 14.32
C ARG A 50 -13.34 -7.89 14.78
N VAL A 51 -13.54 -8.05 16.09
CA VAL A 51 -14.56 -8.95 16.65
C VAL A 51 -15.97 -8.47 16.29
N ALA A 52 -16.22 -7.16 16.41
CA ALA A 52 -17.51 -6.57 16.03
C ALA A 52 -17.84 -6.79 14.54
N PHE A 53 -16.85 -6.61 13.65
CA PHE A 53 -17.05 -6.88 12.22
C PHE A 53 -17.26 -8.37 11.92
N ALA A 54 -16.54 -9.26 12.60
CA ALA A 54 -16.76 -10.70 12.45
C ALA A 54 -18.18 -11.11 12.90
N ALA A 55 -18.65 -10.59 14.03
CA ALA A 55 -20.00 -10.84 14.52
C ALA A 55 -21.08 -10.31 13.56
N LEU A 56 -20.88 -9.11 13.00
CA LEU A 56 -21.76 -8.55 11.97
C LEU A 56 -21.80 -9.42 10.70
N GLY A 57 -20.64 -9.92 10.26
CA GLY A 57 -20.56 -10.82 9.10
C GLY A 57 -21.34 -12.13 9.31
N VAL A 58 -21.22 -12.73 10.50
CA VAL A 58 -21.99 -13.95 10.85
C VAL A 58 -23.49 -13.64 10.88
N ALA A 59 -23.91 -12.54 11.51
CA ALA A 59 -25.30 -12.14 11.54
C ALA A 59 -25.88 -11.91 10.13
N ALA A 60 -25.13 -11.23 9.26
CA ALA A 60 -25.54 -11.00 7.88
C ALA A 60 -25.67 -12.30 7.09
N ALA A 61 -24.76 -13.25 7.28
CA ALA A 61 -24.84 -14.57 6.63
C ALA A 61 -26.08 -15.35 7.09
N VAL A 62 -26.40 -15.32 8.39
CA VAL A 62 -27.62 -15.95 8.93
C VAL A 62 -28.86 -15.31 8.32
N VAL A 63 -28.93 -13.98 8.27
CA VAL A 63 -30.05 -13.26 7.63
C VAL A 63 -30.19 -13.63 6.16
N ALA A 64 -29.08 -13.71 5.42
CA ALA A 64 -29.10 -14.10 4.00
C ALA A 64 -29.62 -15.54 3.80
N VAL A 65 -29.19 -16.49 4.64
CA VAL A 65 -29.70 -17.87 4.61
C VAL A 65 -31.18 -17.90 4.98
N CYS A 66 -31.60 -17.17 6.01
CA CYS A 66 -33.01 -17.05 6.36
C CYS A 66 -33.83 -16.49 5.20
N LEU A 67 -33.38 -15.41 4.54
CA LEU A 67 -34.07 -14.86 3.38
C LEU A 67 -34.13 -15.86 2.22
N LEU A 68 -33.04 -16.59 1.93
CA LEU A 68 -33.00 -17.59 0.87
C LEU A 68 -33.92 -18.78 1.14
N VAL A 69 -34.04 -19.22 2.40
CA VAL A 69 -34.88 -20.35 2.79
C VAL A 69 -36.35 -19.94 2.97
N LEU A 70 -36.62 -18.73 3.47
CA LEU A 70 -37.97 -18.26 3.78
C LEU A 70 -38.67 -17.54 2.61
N LEU A 71 -37.96 -17.12 1.56
CA LEU A 71 -38.59 -16.63 0.33
C LEU A 71 -38.73 -17.77 -0.69
N PRO A 72 -39.92 -18.37 -0.85
CA PRO A 72 -40.17 -19.27 -1.96
C PRO A 72 -40.26 -18.45 -3.25
N GLY A 73 -39.21 -18.52 -4.06
CA GLY A 73 -39.22 -18.02 -5.44
C GLY A 73 -38.39 -16.76 -5.67
N SER A 74 -37.08 -16.93 -5.78
CA SER A 74 -36.33 -16.15 -6.77
C SER A 74 -36.21 -17.01 -8.02
N PRO A 75 -36.57 -16.53 -9.23
CA PRO A 75 -36.29 -17.27 -10.45
C PRO A 75 -34.78 -17.48 -10.51
N ALA A 76 -34.37 -18.74 -10.53
CA ALA A 76 -33.02 -19.11 -10.90
C ALA A 76 -32.74 -18.50 -12.28
N ASP A 77 -31.57 -17.87 -12.40
CA ASP A 77 -30.97 -17.39 -13.64
C ASP A 77 -31.28 -18.38 -14.78
N PRO A 78 -32.04 -18.00 -15.84
CA PRO A 78 -32.30 -18.92 -16.93
C PRO A 78 -30.97 -19.27 -17.57
N ALA A 79 -30.67 -20.57 -17.64
CA ALA A 79 -29.43 -21.09 -18.19
C ALA A 79 -29.06 -20.40 -19.52
N PRO A 80 -27.80 -20.01 -19.73
CA PRO A 80 -27.39 -19.31 -20.94
C PRO A 80 -27.77 -20.15 -22.16
N THR A 81 -28.63 -19.60 -23.01
CA THR A 81 -29.03 -20.25 -24.26
C THR A 81 -27.81 -20.39 -25.16
N PRO A 82 -27.55 -21.59 -25.73
CA PRO A 82 -26.46 -21.75 -26.69
C PRO A 82 -26.69 -20.81 -27.89
N PRO A 83 -25.66 -20.08 -28.35
CA PRO A 83 -25.81 -19.22 -29.52
C PRO A 83 -26.22 -20.08 -30.72
N ALA A 84 -27.29 -19.66 -31.40
CA ALA A 84 -27.73 -20.33 -32.62
C ALA A 84 -26.61 -20.32 -33.66
N HIS A 85 -26.25 -21.50 -34.18
CA HIS A 85 -25.30 -21.61 -35.28
C HIS A 85 -25.84 -20.88 -36.51
N ALA A 86 -25.06 -19.94 -37.04
CA ALA A 86 -25.38 -19.29 -38.31
C ALA A 86 -25.30 -20.32 -39.45
N PRO A 87 -26.25 -20.31 -40.42
CA PRO A 87 -26.15 -21.15 -41.61
C PRO A 87 -24.87 -20.81 -42.37
N GLY A 88 -24.14 -21.85 -42.77
CA GLY A 88 -22.77 -21.78 -43.24
C GLY A 88 -22.50 -20.72 -44.30
N ILE A 89 -21.43 -19.96 -44.06
CA ILE A 89 -20.67 -19.27 -45.10
C ILE A 89 -19.22 -19.69 -44.82
N SER A 90 -18.67 -20.51 -45.72
CA SER A 90 -17.29 -20.95 -45.70
C SER A 90 -16.35 -19.74 -45.72
N GLU A 91 -15.48 -19.60 -44.72
CA GLU A 91 -14.38 -18.62 -44.74
C GLU A 91 -13.05 -19.32 -44.35
N PRO A 92 -11.94 -19.08 -45.09
CA PRO A 92 -10.76 -19.96 -45.14
C PRO A 92 -9.81 -19.84 -43.91
N PRO A 93 -8.83 -20.77 -43.75
CA PRO A 93 -8.09 -21.03 -42.51
C PRO A 93 -7.20 -19.90 -41.93
N PRO A 94 -6.78 -20.00 -40.65
CA PRO A 94 -6.41 -18.87 -39.79
C PRO A 94 -5.00 -18.31 -40.06
N SER A 95 -4.89 -16.98 -40.03
CA SER A 95 -3.60 -16.31 -39.81
C SER A 95 -3.30 -16.28 -38.31
N ALA A 96 -2.12 -16.80 -37.94
CA ALA A 96 -1.66 -16.91 -36.56
C ALA A 96 -1.57 -15.54 -35.84
N PRO A 97 -1.90 -15.44 -34.55
CA PRO A 97 -1.67 -14.23 -33.77
C PRO A 97 -0.19 -14.08 -33.41
N THR A 98 0.43 -12.99 -33.87
CA THR A 98 1.71 -12.50 -33.37
C THR A 98 1.53 -12.14 -31.89
N SER A 99 2.23 -12.84 -31.00
CA SER A 99 2.19 -12.56 -29.55
C SER A 99 2.80 -11.18 -29.26
N PRO A 100 2.11 -10.27 -28.53
CA PRO A 100 2.76 -9.08 -27.99
C PRO A 100 3.75 -9.48 -26.90
N VAL A 101 5.00 -9.06 -27.09
CA VAL A 101 6.14 -9.20 -26.17
C VAL A 101 5.77 -8.70 -24.77
N SER A 102 5.91 -9.58 -23.78
CA SER A 102 5.98 -9.20 -22.36
C SER A 102 7.30 -8.47 -22.09
N PRO A 103 7.30 -7.25 -21.51
CA PRO A 103 8.51 -6.72 -20.92
C PRO A 103 8.84 -7.51 -19.65
N SER A 104 9.86 -8.36 -19.78
CA SER A 104 10.50 -9.08 -18.68
C SER A 104 10.90 -8.09 -17.58
N SER A 105 10.36 -8.29 -16.37
CA SER A 105 10.76 -7.58 -15.16
C SER A 105 12.24 -7.83 -14.90
N ALA A 106 13.09 -6.87 -15.27
CA ALA A 106 14.49 -6.87 -14.94
C ALA A 106 14.66 -6.76 -13.42
N ASP A 107 15.13 -7.86 -12.84
CA ASP A 107 15.60 -7.97 -11.46
C ASP A 107 16.92 -7.19 -11.32
N PRO A 108 17.02 -6.14 -10.48
CA PRO A 108 18.30 -5.49 -10.24
C PRO A 108 19.14 -6.35 -9.29
N ARG A 109 19.99 -7.21 -9.89
CA ARG A 109 21.06 -7.90 -9.17
C ARG A 109 22.00 -6.90 -8.51
N VAL A 110 22.01 -6.93 -7.18
CA VAL A 110 23.03 -6.31 -6.32
C VAL A 110 24.36 -7.03 -6.58
N THR A 111 25.36 -6.30 -7.07
CA THR A 111 26.76 -6.74 -7.02
C THR A 111 27.61 -5.62 -6.41
N ARG A 112 28.26 -5.92 -5.27
CA ARG A 112 29.26 -5.07 -4.63
C ARG A 112 30.59 -5.82 -4.63
N PRO A 113 31.67 -5.19 -5.08
CA PRO A 113 33.00 -5.30 -4.47
C PRO A 113 33.32 -4.03 -3.65
#